data_AF-A0A7I0J6W5-F1
#
_entry.id   AF-A0A7I0J6W5-F1
#
_cell.length_a   1.000
_cell.length_b   1.000
_cell.length_c   1.000
_cell.angle_alpha   90.00
_cell.angle_beta   90.00
_cell.angle_gamma   90.00
#
_symmetry.space_group_name_H-M   'P 1'
#
loop_
_entity.id
_entity.type
_entity.pdbx_description
1 polymer ?
#
loop_
_entity_poly.entity_id
_entity_poly.type
_entity_poly.pdbx_seq_one_letter_code
_entity_poly.pdbx_strand_id
1 'polypeptide(L)'
;MRYNQLGNTGLFVSELCLGTMPFGAAGDFITSPEISQMFGELVAVWLYQAWQGAGRPLPSTFAEIGPGRGTLMKDMLRTWSRLDPALAAGASFAMIETSPRLAEIQKQTLAGQNAVFAWHQTIDTLPRQPLFIVGNELFDAVPIRQFVYVGAGWRERVVGLDGADELHFFAGAGSVDPALLPAAASDAPQDAIV
;
A
#
# COMPACT_ATOMS: atom_id res chain seq x y z
N MET A 1 21.46 11.06 -5.74
CA MET A 1 20.76 9.79 -6.08
C MET A 1 19.34 10.09 -6.53
N ARG A 2 18.80 9.33 -7.49
CA ARG A 2 17.37 9.43 -7.86
C ARG A 2 16.52 8.86 -6.72
N TYR A 3 15.39 9.50 -6.41
CA TYR A 3 14.49 9.07 -5.32
C TYR A 3 14.09 7.59 -5.45
N ASN A 4 13.78 7.13 -6.67
CA ASN A 4 13.46 5.73 -6.92
C ASN A 4 14.62 4.76 -6.71
N GLN A 5 15.90 5.18 -6.77
CA GLN A 5 17.01 4.28 -6.49
C GLN A 5 17.12 3.94 -4.99
N LEU A 6 16.70 4.84 -4.09
CA LEU A 6 16.53 4.52 -2.67
C LEU A 6 15.35 3.57 -2.44
N GLY A 7 14.28 3.65 -3.24
CA GLY A 7 13.16 2.70 -3.19
C GLY A 7 13.44 1.34 -3.87
N ASN A 8 14.34 1.30 -4.86
CA ASN A 8 14.72 0.09 -5.61
C ASN A 8 15.91 -0.68 -5.01
N THR A 9 16.54 -0.18 -3.95
CA THR A 9 17.64 -0.89 -3.27
C THR A 9 17.15 -2.10 -2.48
N GLY A 10 15.83 -2.31 -2.38
CA GLY A 10 15.23 -3.32 -1.51
C GLY A 10 15.24 -2.93 -0.04
N LEU A 11 15.79 -1.76 0.32
CA LEU A 11 15.63 -1.19 1.66
C LEU A 11 14.21 -0.69 1.82
N PHE A 12 13.37 -1.54 2.40
CA PHE A 12 12.07 -1.12 2.90
C PHE A 12 12.27 -0.06 4.00
N VAL A 13 11.27 0.79 4.23
CA VAL A 13 11.27 1.73 5.38
C VAL A 13 11.56 0.99 6.70
N SER A 14 11.16 -0.28 6.80
CA SER A 14 11.47 -1.16 7.93
C SER A 14 12.95 -1.57 8.08
N GLU A 15 13.77 -1.44 7.04
CA GLU A 15 15.21 -1.74 7.05
C GLU A 15 16.07 -0.48 7.27
N LEU A 16 15.56 0.71 6.94
CA LEU A 16 16.17 1.99 7.35
C LEU A 16 16.02 2.27 8.85
N CYS A 17 14.94 1.77 9.46
CA CYS A 17 14.80 1.74 10.92
C CYS A 17 15.70 0.63 11.49
N LEU A 18 16.89 1.01 11.98
CA LEU A 18 17.83 0.15 12.73
C LEU A 18 17.11 -0.80 13.73
N GLY A 19 16.80 -2.02 13.29
CA GLY A 19 16.46 -3.16 14.15
C GLY A 19 15.15 -3.11 14.97
N THR A 20 14.28 -2.12 14.77
CA THR A 20 13.01 -1.99 15.50
C THR A 20 11.83 -2.42 14.63
N MET A 21 10.87 -3.17 15.20
CA MET A 21 9.61 -3.46 14.50
C MET A 21 8.86 -2.14 14.30
N PRO A 22 8.59 -1.68 13.06
CA PRO A 22 8.00 -0.36 12.84
C PRO A 22 6.51 -0.30 13.22
N PHE A 23 5.84 -1.46 13.36
CA PHE A 23 4.38 -1.57 13.45
C PHE A 23 3.92 -2.01 14.84
N GLY A 24 2.80 -1.44 15.32
CA GLY A 24 2.21 -1.70 16.63
C GLY A 24 2.41 -0.56 17.63
N ALA A 25 1.78 -0.65 18.81
CA ALA A 25 1.83 0.37 19.88
C ALA A 25 3.24 0.73 20.41
N ALA A 26 4.28 -0.01 19.99
CA ALA A 26 5.69 0.21 20.33
C ALA A 26 6.57 0.56 19.10
N GLY A 27 5.97 0.75 17.91
CA GLY A 27 6.64 1.19 16.69
C GLY A 27 6.07 2.51 16.16
N ASP A 28 6.75 3.14 15.20
CA ASP A 28 6.41 4.46 14.66
C ASP A 28 5.17 4.48 13.73
N PHE A 29 4.63 3.32 13.34
CA PHE A 29 3.45 3.21 12.45
C PHE A 29 2.26 2.59 13.18
N ILE A 30 1.44 3.44 13.81
CA ILE A 30 0.09 3.09 14.23
C ILE A 30 -0.82 3.32 13.01
N THR A 31 -1.25 2.25 12.35
CA THR A 31 -2.16 2.31 11.19
C THR A 31 -3.63 2.27 11.63
N SER A 32 -4.56 2.77 10.82
CA SER A 32 -6.00 2.85 11.20
C SER A 32 -6.62 1.53 11.70
N PRO A 33 -6.29 0.35 11.12
CA PRO A 33 -6.72 -0.95 11.65
C PRO A 33 -6.16 -1.28 13.05
N GLU A 34 -5.00 -0.73 13.43
CA GLU A 34 -4.39 -0.92 14.75
C GLU A 34 -4.97 0.03 15.82
N ILE A 35 -5.65 1.11 15.41
CA ILE A 35 -6.32 2.06 16.31
C ILE A 35 -7.70 1.55 16.73
N SER A 36 -8.46 0.95 15.80
CA SER A 36 -9.81 0.49 16.10
C SER A 36 -10.26 -0.66 15.21
N GLN A 37 -10.66 -1.76 15.84
CA GLN A 37 -11.38 -2.88 15.26
C GLN A 37 -12.59 -2.45 14.41
N MET A 38 -13.24 -1.33 14.76
CA MET A 38 -14.40 -0.82 14.03
C MET A 38 -14.07 -0.45 12.58
N PHE A 39 -12.84 -0.03 12.29
CA PHE A 39 -12.41 0.27 10.93
C PHE A 39 -12.51 -0.96 10.03
N GLY A 40 -11.96 -2.10 10.49
CA GLY A 40 -12.03 -3.35 9.74
C GLY A 40 -13.45 -3.84 9.53
N GLU A 41 -14.34 -3.67 10.52
CA GLU A 41 -15.75 -4.04 10.39
C GLU A 41 -16.49 -3.19 9.35
N LEU A 42 -16.24 -1.88 9.31
CA LEU A 42 -16.84 -0.98 8.32
C LEU A 42 -16.37 -1.29 6.89
N VAL A 43 -15.07 -1.54 6.72
CA VAL A 43 -14.51 -1.97 5.43
C VAL A 43 -15.13 -3.30 5.00
N ALA A 44 -15.29 -4.24 5.92
CA ALA A 44 -15.94 -5.52 5.64
C ALA A 44 -17.38 -5.34 5.13
N VAL A 45 -18.17 -4.51 5.80
CA VAL A 45 -19.55 -4.21 5.40
C VAL A 45 -19.58 -3.53 4.03
N TRP A 46 -18.67 -2.60 3.75
CA TRP A 46 -18.59 -1.94 2.45
C TRP A 46 -18.26 -2.94 1.32
N LEU A 47 -17.23 -3.78 1.47
CA LEU A 47 -16.92 -4.82 0.48
C LEU A 47 -18.05 -5.84 0.33
N TYR A 48 -18.71 -6.21 1.43
CA TYR A 48 -19.85 -7.12 1.40
C TYR A 48 -21.00 -6.54 0.58
N GLN A 49 -21.31 -5.26 0.78
CA GLN A 49 -22.34 -4.58 0.00
C GLN A 49 -21.98 -4.45 -1.48
N ALA A 50 -20.70 -4.19 -1.79
CA ALA A 50 -20.21 -4.19 -3.18
C ALA A 50 -20.38 -5.57 -3.84
N TRP A 51 -20.04 -6.64 -3.13
CA TRP A 51 -20.26 -8.02 -3.58
C TRP A 51 -21.74 -8.36 -3.78
N GLN A 52 -22.61 -7.93 -2.87
CA GLN A 52 -24.05 -8.09 -3.03
C GLN A 52 -24.58 -7.33 -4.25
N GLY A 53 -24.15 -6.08 -4.43
CA GLY A 53 -24.50 -5.25 -5.58
C GLY A 53 -24.04 -5.83 -6.92
N ALA A 54 -22.96 -6.62 -6.91
CA ALA A 54 -22.48 -7.38 -8.06
C ALA A 54 -23.25 -8.69 -8.33
N GLY A 55 -24.31 -8.98 -7.58
CA GLY A 55 -25.13 -10.18 -7.74
C GLY A 55 -24.64 -11.40 -6.96
N ARG A 56 -23.84 -11.19 -5.90
CA ARG A 56 -23.30 -12.25 -5.02
C ARG A 56 -22.50 -13.33 -5.78
N PRO A 57 -21.56 -12.96 -6.67
CA PRO A 57 -20.86 -13.93 -7.48
C PRO A 57 -20.02 -14.89 -6.64
N LEU A 58 -20.09 -16.18 -6.96
CA LEU A 58 -19.18 -17.22 -6.48
C LEU A 58 -18.79 -18.13 -7.67
N PRO A 59 -17.52 -18.54 -7.82
CA PRO A 59 -16.39 -18.18 -6.95
C PRO A 59 -15.97 -16.70 -7.11
N SER A 60 -15.39 -16.13 -6.05
CA SER A 60 -14.89 -14.74 -6.03
C SER A 60 -13.64 -14.61 -5.16
N THR A 61 -12.76 -13.67 -5.51
CA THR A 61 -11.56 -13.33 -4.74
C THR A 61 -11.78 -12.07 -3.92
N PHE A 62 -11.50 -12.14 -2.62
CA PHE A 62 -11.37 -10.97 -1.75
C PHE A 62 -9.89 -10.76 -1.45
N ALA A 63 -9.34 -9.62 -1.88
CA ALA A 63 -7.91 -9.36 -1.82
C ALA A 63 -7.58 -8.15 -0.94
N GLU A 64 -6.44 -8.21 -0.27
CA GLU A 64 -5.82 -7.07 0.39
C GLU A 64 -4.42 -6.82 -0.19
N ILE A 65 -4.14 -5.59 -0.64
CA ILE A 65 -2.82 -5.15 -1.09
C ILE A 65 -2.09 -4.45 0.04
N GLY A 66 -0.84 -4.84 0.28
CA GLY A 66 -0.04 -4.32 1.38
C GLY A 66 -0.67 -4.58 2.76
N PRO A 67 -1.03 -5.83 3.10
CA PRO A 67 -1.82 -6.13 4.30
C PRO A 67 -1.11 -5.89 5.64
N GLY A 68 0.16 -5.49 5.63
CA GLY A 68 0.96 -5.27 6.83
C GLY A 68 1.00 -6.54 7.68
N ARG A 69 0.36 -6.49 8.87
CA ARG A 69 0.28 -7.63 9.80
C ARG A 69 -0.88 -8.59 9.50
N GLY A 70 -1.77 -8.27 8.56
CA GLY A 70 -2.97 -9.05 8.24
C GLY A 70 -4.16 -8.80 9.19
N THR A 71 -4.09 -7.76 10.03
CA THR A 71 -5.13 -7.42 11.00
C THR A 71 -6.44 -7.02 10.32
N LEU A 72 -6.38 -6.24 9.23
CA LEU A 72 -7.56 -5.81 8.49
C LEU A 72 -8.30 -7.01 7.88
N MET A 73 -7.62 -7.87 7.11
CA MET A 73 -8.20 -9.13 6.62
C MET A 73 -8.81 -9.98 7.73
N LYS A 74 -8.15 -10.09 8.89
CA LYS A 74 -8.67 -10.85 10.04
C LYS A 74 -10.00 -10.28 10.55
N ASP A 75 -10.09 -8.95 10.69
CA ASP A 75 -11.31 -8.29 11.13
C ASP A 75 -12.43 -8.36 10.09
N MET A 76 -12.08 -8.23 8.81
CA MET A 76 -13.04 -8.41 7.73
C MET A 76 -13.60 -9.83 7.70
N LEU A 77 -12.74 -10.86 7.78
CA LEU A 77 -13.18 -12.25 7.79
C LEU A 77 -14.05 -12.58 9.01
N ARG A 78 -13.70 -12.07 10.19
CA ARG A 78 -14.51 -12.23 11.40
C ARG A 78 -15.91 -11.63 11.22
N THR A 79 -16.00 -10.51 10.52
CA THR A 79 -17.26 -9.81 10.24
C THR A 79 -18.09 -10.58 9.21
N TRP A 80 -17.49 -10.97 8.09
CA TRP A 80 -18.16 -11.78 7.06
C TRP A 80 -18.61 -13.14 7.59
N SER A 81 -17.83 -13.80 8.44
CA SER A 81 -18.23 -15.08 9.06
C SER A 81 -19.49 -14.97 9.92
N ARG A 82 -19.83 -13.76 10.41
CA ARG A 82 -21.06 -13.51 11.16
C ARG A 82 -22.21 -13.08 10.25
N LEU A 83 -21.93 -12.30 9.22
CA LEU A 83 -22.93 -11.78 8.28
C LEU A 83 -23.40 -12.84 7.28
N ASP A 84 -22.46 -13.57 6.69
CA ASP A 84 -22.70 -14.54 5.64
C ASP A 84 -21.63 -15.67 5.68
N PRO A 85 -21.85 -16.72 6.48
CA PRO A 85 -20.91 -17.84 6.59
C PRO A 85 -20.63 -18.54 5.25
N ALA A 86 -21.59 -18.52 4.31
CA ALA A 86 -21.41 -19.12 3.00
C ALA A 86 -20.42 -18.34 2.14
N LEU A 87 -20.41 -17.01 2.24
CA LEU A 87 -19.37 -16.17 1.65
C LEU A 87 -17.99 -16.50 2.23
N ALA A 88 -17.87 -16.51 3.56
CA ALA A 88 -16.60 -16.77 4.24
C ALA A 88 -15.99 -18.15 3.89
N ALA A 89 -16.84 -19.16 3.66
CA ALA A 89 -16.41 -20.50 3.26
C ALA A 89 -16.22 -20.68 1.74
N GLY A 90 -16.98 -19.94 0.92
CA GLY A 90 -17.01 -20.10 -0.54
C GLY A 90 -16.09 -19.16 -1.32
N ALA A 91 -15.62 -18.08 -0.70
CA ALA A 91 -14.68 -17.15 -1.30
C ALA A 91 -13.21 -17.59 -1.13
N SER A 92 -12.36 -17.06 -1.99
CA SER A 92 -10.89 -17.15 -1.84
C SER A 92 -10.35 -15.82 -1.32
N PHE A 93 -9.41 -15.86 -0.38
CA PHE A 93 -8.79 -14.66 0.19
C PHE A 93 -7.35 -14.53 -0.29
N ALA A 94 -7.01 -13.40 -0.89
CA ALA A 94 -5.68 -13.16 -1.46
C ALA A 94 -4.94 -12.05 -0.70
N MET A 95 -3.74 -12.36 -0.24
CA MET A 95 -2.84 -11.42 0.42
C MET A 95 -1.75 -11.02 -0.57
N ILE A 96 -1.76 -9.77 -1.05
CA ILE A 96 -0.78 -9.28 -2.03
C ILE A 96 0.34 -8.57 -1.26
N GLU A 97 1.45 -9.27 -1.09
CA GLU A 97 2.57 -8.89 -0.23
C GLU A 97 3.90 -9.32 -0.88
N THR A 98 4.82 -8.36 -1.02
CA THR A 98 6.16 -8.61 -1.57
C THR A 98 7.14 -9.11 -0.51
N SER A 99 6.99 -8.69 0.75
CA SER A 99 7.89 -9.03 1.86
C SER A 99 7.66 -10.45 2.39
N PRO A 100 8.64 -11.38 2.27
CA PRO A 100 8.49 -12.74 2.81
C PRO A 100 8.30 -12.76 4.33
N ARG A 101 8.90 -11.79 5.04
CA ARG A 101 8.78 -11.65 6.50
C ARG A 101 7.34 -11.29 6.89
N LEU A 102 6.74 -10.30 6.22
CA LEU A 102 5.36 -9.91 6.51
C LEU A 102 4.37 -11.01 6.13
N ALA A 103 4.61 -11.70 5.00
CA ALA A 103 3.82 -12.86 4.62
C ALA A 103 3.79 -13.94 5.72
N GLU A 104 4.91 -14.20 6.39
CA GLU A 104 4.97 -15.15 7.51
C GLU A 104 4.19 -14.65 8.75
N ILE A 105 4.32 -13.38 9.09
CA ILE A 105 3.55 -12.76 10.19
C ILE A 105 2.03 -12.83 9.90
N GLN A 106 1.63 -12.62 8.65
CA GLN A 106 0.22 -12.70 8.24
C GLN A 106 -0.31 -14.13 8.36
N LYS A 107 0.46 -15.15 7.93
CA LYS A 107 0.09 -16.57 8.10
C LYS A 107 -0.15 -16.91 9.57
N GLN A 108 0.70 -16.42 10.47
CA GLN A 108 0.54 -16.61 11.90
C GLN A 108 -0.70 -15.87 12.44
N THR A 109 -0.93 -14.63 11.99
CA THR A 109 -2.07 -13.81 12.41
C THR A 109 -3.42 -14.39 11.99
N LEU A 110 -3.45 -15.00 10.81
CA LEU A 110 -4.62 -15.63 10.18
C LEU A 110 -4.71 -17.14 10.48
N ALA A 111 -3.76 -17.71 11.21
CA ALA A 111 -3.80 -19.10 11.61
C ALA A 111 -5.07 -19.39 12.43
N GLY A 112 -5.72 -20.53 12.14
CA GLY A 112 -6.94 -20.96 12.82
C GLY A 112 -8.24 -20.31 12.29
N GLN A 113 -8.16 -19.42 11.29
CA GLN A 113 -9.35 -18.95 10.59
C GLN A 113 -9.86 -20.01 9.61
N ASN A 114 -11.17 -20.19 9.53
CA ASN A 114 -11.79 -21.15 8.62
C ASN A 114 -11.99 -20.55 7.22
N ALA A 115 -10.89 -20.24 6.54
CA ALA A 115 -10.88 -19.61 5.21
C ALA A 115 -9.66 -20.05 4.39
N VAL A 116 -9.80 -20.00 3.07
CA VAL A 116 -8.72 -20.34 2.13
C VAL A 116 -7.94 -19.07 1.78
N PHE A 117 -6.73 -18.96 2.31
CA PHE A 117 -5.81 -17.86 2.03
C PHE A 117 -4.73 -18.26 1.04
N ALA A 118 -4.40 -17.35 0.12
CA ALA A 118 -3.26 -17.44 -0.78
C ALA A 118 -2.43 -16.14 -0.73
N TRP A 119 -1.11 -16.27 -0.76
CA TRP A 119 -0.19 -15.15 -0.79
C TRP A 119 0.37 -14.95 -2.19
N HIS A 120 0.32 -13.72 -2.66
CA HIS A 120 0.65 -13.31 -4.01
C HIS A 120 1.68 -12.18 -3.97
N GLN A 121 2.69 -12.26 -4.83
CA GLN A 121 3.70 -11.19 -4.95
C GLN A 121 3.21 -10.05 -5.85
N THR A 122 2.34 -10.36 -6.81
CA THR A 122 1.75 -9.39 -7.74
C THR A 122 0.28 -9.72 -8.00
N ILE A 123 -0.49 -8.70 -8.38
CA ILE A 123 -1.91 -8.84 -8.74
C ILE A 123 -2.12 -9.76 -9.97
N ASP A 124 -1.11 -9.93 -10.82
CA ASP A 124 -1.18 -10.76 -12.03
C ASP A 124 -1.32 -12.25 -11.72
N THR A 125 -0.95 -12.66 -10.50
CA THR A 125 -1.02 -14.06 -10.06
C THR A 125 -2.37 -14.45 -9.45
N LEU A 126 -3.33 -13.50 -9.39
CA LEU A 126 -4.66 -13.77 -8.85
C LEU A 126 -5.49 -14.66 -9.79
N PRO A 127 -6.44 -15.45 -9.23
CA PRO A 127 -7.41 -16.19 -10.04
C PRO A 127 -8.24 -15.25 -10.92
N ARG A 128 -8.52 -15.68 -12.16
CA ARG A 128 -9.41 -14.95 -13.08
C ARG A 128 -10.89 -15.16 -12.72
N GLN A 129 -11.32 -14.48 -11.67
CA GLN A 129 -12.71 -14.46 -11.18
C GLN A 129 -13.04 -13.06 -10.64
N PRO A 130 -14.31 -12.76 -10.31
CA PRO A 130 -14.67 -11.47 -9.72
C PRO A 130 -13.78 -11.13 -8.52
N LEU A 131 -13.18 -9.94 -8.57
CA LEU A 131 -12.19 -9.46 -7.60
C LEU A 131 -12.75 -8.28 -6.81
N PHE A 132 -12.75 -8.42 -5.49
CA PHE A 132 -13.05 -7.36 -4.54
C PHE A 132 -11.77 -7.08 -3.76
N ILE A 133 -11.22 -5.88 -3.89
CA ILE A 133 -9.87 -5.57 -3.40
C ILE A 133 -9.88 -4.33 -2.52
N VAL A 134 -9.10 -4.38 -1.45
CA VAL A 134 -8.83 -3.24 -0.57
C VAL A 134 -7.32 -3.02 -0.45
N GLY A 135 -6.90 -1.77 -0.39
CA GLY A 135 -5.53 -1.39 -0.07
C GLY A 135 -5.58 -0.22 0.90
N ASN A 136 -5.31 -0.46 2.17
CA ASN A 136 -5.22 0.59 3.18
C ASN A 136 -3.77 1.07 3.26
N GLU A 137 -3.55 2.39 3.23
CA GLU A 137 -2.19 2.97 3.38
C GLU A 137 -1.17 2.37 2.38
N LEU A 138 -1.65 2.11 1.16
CA LEU A 138 -0.80 1.62 0.08
C LEU A 138 -0.11 2.79 -0.65
N PHE A 139 -0.86 3.84 -0.97
CA PHE A 139 -0.42 4.89 -1.89
C PHE A 139 0.45 5.98 -1.26
N ASP A 140 0.44 6.10 0.07
CA ASP A 140 1.37 6.93 0.85
C ASP A 140 2.75 6.29 0.98
N ALA A 141 2.85 4.96 0.87
CA ALA A 141 4.12 4.23 0.90
C ALA A 141 4.78 4.05 -0.49
N VAL A 142 4.09 4.42 -1.58
CA VAL A 142 4.64 4.26 -2.94
C VAL A 142 5.67 5.36 -3.22
N PRO A 143 6.86 5.02 -3.78
CA PRO A 143 7.86 6.02 -4.14
C PRO A 143 7.29 7.05 -5.12
N ILE A 144 7.36 8.33 -4.75
CA ILE A 144 6.96 9.45 -5.59
C ILE A 144 8.17 10.06 -6.31
N ARG A 145 7.94 10.62 -7.49
CA ARG A 145 8.92 11.48 -8.15
C ARG A 145 8.48 12.92 -7.95
N GLN A 146 9.37 13.73 -7.36
CA GLN A 146 9.15 15.16 -7.19
C GLN A 146 9.86 15.93 -8.29
N PHE A 147 9.26 17.01 -8.77
CA PHE A 147 9.87 17.94 -9.71
C PHE A 147 9.85 19.34 -9.12
N VAL A 148 10.92 20.09 -9.34
CA VAL A 148 11.07 21.49 -8.93
C VAL A 148 11.16 22.39 -10.16
N TYR A 149 10.44 23.50 -10.16
CA TYR A 149 10.49 24.48 -11.24
C TYR A 149 11.71 25.38 -11.08
N VAL A 150 12.68 25.25 -11.99
CA VAL A 150 13.95 26.01 -11.94
C VAL A 150 14.27 26.57 -13.32
N GLY A 151 14.51 27.88 -13.38
CA GLY A 151 14.75 28.58 -14.63
C GLY A 151 13.50 28.57 -15.51
N ALA A 152 13.54 27.88 -16.65
CA ALA A 152 12.43 27.83 -17.60
C ALA A 152 11.67 26.49 -17.61
N GLY A 153 11.89 25.59 -16.65
CA GLY A 153 11.23 24.29 -16.67
C GLY A 153 11.34 23.44 -15.41
N TRP A 154 10.55 22.37 -15.40
CA TRP A 154 10.48 21.38 -14.34
C TRP A 154 11.65 20.40 -14.40
N ARG A 155 12.35 20.24 -13.27
CA ARG A 155 13.50 19.35 -13.10
C ARG A 155 13.26 18.37 -11.97
N GLU A 156 13.66 17.12 -12.15
CA GLU A 156 13.54 16.09 -11.11
C GLU A 156 14.31 16.53 -9.86
N ARG A 157 13.63 16.56 -8.72
CA ARG A 157 14.25 16.88 -7.45
C ARG A 157 15.01 15.66 -6.94
N VAL A 158 16.30 15.83 -6.66
CA VAL A 158 17.20 14.77 -6.23
C VAL A 158 17.85 15.12 -4.89
N VAL A 159 18.35 14.12 -4.19
CA VAL A 159 19.16 14.31 -2.98
C VAL A 159 20.64 14.07 -3.32
N GLY A 160 21.50 14.99 -2.91
CA GLY A 160 22.95 14.92 -3.07
C GLY A 160 23.67 15.39 -1.81
N LEU A 161 25.00 15.41 -1.86
CA LEU A 161 25.83 16.01 -0.81
C LEU A 161 26.14 17.46 -1.18
N ASP A 162 26.07 18.35 -0.20
CA ASP A 162 26.54 19.73 -0.35
C ASP A 162 28.05 19.85 -0.07
N GLY A 163 28.55 21.09 0.01
CA GLY A 163 29.98 21.35 0.28
C GLY A 163 30.45 21.00 1.69
N ALA A 164 29.54 20.65 2.60
CA ALA A 164 29.81 20.22 3.97
C ALA A 164 29.55 18.71 4.17
N ASP A 165 29.37 17.96 3.07
CA ASP A 165 28.99 16.54 3.09
C ASP A 165 27.62 16.27 3.76
N GLU A 166 26.72 17.26 3.77
CA GLU A 166 25.36 17.10 4.29
C GLU A 166 24.35 16.81 3.17
N LEU A 167 23.27 16.08 3.50
CA LEU A 167 22.21 15.76 2.54
C LEU A 167 21.39 17.02 2.23
N HIS A 168 21.39 17.40 0.95
CA HIS A 168 20.63 18.56 0.47
C HIS A 168 19.86 18.23 -0.81
N PHE A 169 18.80 19.01 -1.10
CA PHE A 169 18.01 18.88 -2.31
C PHE A 169 18.62 19.66 -3.46
N PHE A 170 18.62 19.06 -4.64
CA PHE A 170 19.12 19.66 -5.88
C PHE A 170 18.14 19.46 -7.02
N ALA A 171 18.20 20.35 -8.01
CA ALA A 171 17.57 20.13 -9.30
C ALA A 171 18.45 19.20 -10.15
N GLY A 172 17.95 18.00 -10.42
CA GLY A 172 18.60 17.00 -11.25
C GLY A 172 18.39 17.24 -12.75
N ALA A 173 19.01 16.39 -13.57
CA ALA A 173 18.90 16.47 -15.03
C ALA A 173 17.56 15.93 -15.59
N GLY A 174 16.79 15.17 -14.79
CA GLY A 174 15.52 14.59 -15.23
C GLY A 174 14.47 15.65 -15.52
N SER A 175 13.65 15.45 -16.54
CA SER A 175 12.47 16.24 -16.83
C SER A 175 11.20 15.40 -16.63
N VAL A 176 10.06 16.08 -16.58
CA VAL A 176 8.72 15.47 -16.51
C VAL A 176 8.05 15.59 -17.87
N ASP A 177 7.23 14.60 -18.23
CA ASP A 177 6.29 14.72 -19.34
C ASP A 177 5.26 15.81 -19.00
N PRO A 178 5.10 16.87 -19.80
CA PRO A 178 4.12 17.91 -19.56
C PRO A 178 2.69 17.40 -19.41
N ALA A 179 2.34 16.24 -19.98
CA ALA A 179 1.02 15.63 -19.83
C ALA A 179 0.74 15.12 -18.40
N LEU A 180 1.79 14.92 -17.59
CA LEU A 180 1.68 14.50 -16.19
C LEU A 180 1.65 15.69 -15.22
N LEU A 181 1.84 16.91 -15.72
CA LEU A 181 1.83 18.11 -14.89
C LEU A 181 0.40 18.57 -14.56
N PRO A 182 0.18 19.16 -13.37
CA PRO A 182 -1.06 19.86 -13.07
C PRO A 182 -1.32 21.01 -14.06
N ALA A 183 -2.59 21.34 -14.31
CA ALA A 183 -2.96 22.41 -15.24
C ALA A 183 -2.34 23.78 -14.88
N ALA A 184 -2.10 24.05 -13.60
CA ALA A 184 -1.48 25.29 -13.11
C ALA A 184 0.06 25.31 -13.22
N ALA A 185 0.69 24.23 -13.69
CA ALA A 185 2.15 24.10 -13.69
C ALA A 185 2.87 25.01 -14.69
N SER A 186 2.15 25.60 -15.66
CA SER A 186 2.69 26.58 -16.61
C SER A 186 2.98 27.94 -15.96
N ASP A 187 2.21 28.30 -14.95
CA ASP A 187 2.29 29.59 -14.25
C ASP A 187 2.97 29.46 -12.87
N ALA A 188 3.65 28.33 -12.65
CA ALA A 188 4.29 28.04 -11.38
C ALA A 188 5.44 29.02 -11.09
N PRO A 189 5.56 29.54 -9.85
CA PRO A 189 6.70 30.35 -9.47
C PRO A 189 7.99 29.53 -9.43
N GLN A 190 9.15 30.21 -9.40
CA GLN A 190 10.43 29.55 -9.12
C GLN A 190 10.34 28.77 -7.80
N ASP A 191 11.03 27.63 -7.78
CA ASP A 191 11.10 26.70 -6.64
C ASP A 191 9.76 26.02 -6.28
N ALA A 192 8.71 26.17 -7.10
CA ALA A 192 7.49 25.37 -6.97
C ALA A 192 7.80 23.87 -7.12
N ILE A 193 7.07 23.03 -6.37
CA ILE A 193 7.24 21.57 -6.38
C ILE A 193 5.92 20.91 -6.77
N VAL A 194 6.02 19.89 -7.63
CA VAL A 194 4.94 18.96 -8.01
C VAL A 194 5.37 17.51 -7.87
#